data_AF-A0A3M1S4W2-F1
#
_entry.id   AF-A0A3M1S4W2-F1
#
_cell.length_a   1.000
_cell.length_b   1.000
_cell.length_c   1.000
_cell.angle_alpha   90.00
_cell.angle_beta   90.00
_cell.angle_gamma   90.00
#
_symmetry.space_group_name_H-M   'P 1'
#
loop_
_entity.id
_entity.type
_entity.pdbx_description
1 polymer ?
#
loop_
_entity_poly.entity_id
_entity_poly.type
_entity_poly.pdbx_seq_one_letter_code
_entity_poly.pdbx_strand_id
1 'polypeptide(L)'
;MTFHQDQTVMKKLLYTMFNLVAFLATDILTTEVMVKDRVGINPFTRACAMRDTHQILHNPIERILIVKTVVERKMGSAIYTTSYTLFGIKYAVVKTVCDGRTQVLWRRWFNYPQ
;
A
#
# COMPACT_ATOMS: atom_id res chain seq x y z
N MET A 1 -21.36 -27.51 -36.73
CA MET A 1 -19.91 -27.20 -36.54
C MET A 1 -19.76 -25.98 -35.61
N THR A 2 -20.15 -26.08 -34.34
CA THR A 2 -20.07 -24.94 -33.39
C THR A 2 -19.35 -25.29 -32.09
N PHE A 3 -19.25 -26.58 -31.75
CA PHE A 3 -18.68 -27.04 -30.47
C PHE A 3 -17.15 -26.91 -30.36
N HIS A 4 -16.42 -26.93 -31.48
CA HIS A 4 -14.96 -26.83 -31.46
C HIS A 4 -14.45 -25.39 -31.27
N GLN A 5 -15.23 -24.39 -31.67
CA GLN A 5 -14.85 -22.98 -31.59
C GLN A 5 -14.90 -22.46 -30.14
N ASP A 6 -15.86 -22.96 -29.34
CA ASP A 6 -16.05 -22.57 -27.94
C ASP A 6 -14.88 -23.00 -27.03
N GLN A 7 -14.32 -24.19 -27.25
CA GLN A 7 -13.20 -24.67 -26.42
C GLN A 7 -11.92 -23.84 -26.59
N THR A 8 -11.65 -23.33 -27.79
CA THR A 8 -10.50 -22.45 -28.04
C THR A 8 -10.65 -21.08 -27.39
N VAL A 9 -11.87 -20.52 -27.36
CA VAL A 9 -12.15 -19.24 -26.71
C VAL A 9 -12.05 -19.37 -25.20
N MET A 10 -12.61 -20.44 -24.62
CA MET A 10 -12.48 -20.74 -23.19
C MET A 10 -11.01 -20.90 -22.77
N LYS A 11 -10.20 -21.65 -23.52
CA LYS A 11 -8.76 -21.84 -23.23
C LYS A 11 -8.00 -20.52 -23.30
N LYS A 12 -8.27 -19.67 -24.29
CA LYS A 12 -7.64 -18.34 -24.39
C LYS A 12 -7.99 -17.46 -23.20
N LEU A 13 -9.28 -17.37 -22.84
CA LEU A 13 -9.75 -16.61 -21.67
C LEU A 13 -9.12 -17.11 -20.37
N LEU A 14 -9.08 -18.43 -20.17
CA LEU A 14 -8.46 -19.04 -18.99
C LEU A 14 -6.97 -18.67 -18.91
N TYR A 15 -6.27 -18.68 -20.05
CA TYR A 15 -4.86 -18.32 -20.13
C TYR A 15 -4.63 -16.84 -19.85
N THR A 16 -5.44 -15.92 -20.41
CA THR A 16 -5.32 -14.49 -20.10
C THR A 16 -5.63 -14.20 -18.63
N MET A 17 -6.67 -14.82 -18.06
CA MET A 17 -6.98 -14.65 -16.64
C MET A 17 -5.87 -15.19 -15.74
N PHE A 18 -5.32 -16.36 -16.07
CA PHE A 18 -4.19 -16.95 -15.33
C PHE A 18 -2.95 -16.04 -15.35
N ASN A 19 -2.59 -15.50 -16.52
CA ASN A 19 -1.47 -14.55 -16.62
C ASN A 19 -1.73 -13.29 -15.82
N LEU A 20 -2.95 -12.73 -15.88
CA LEU A 20 -3.30 -11.53 -15.13
C LEU A 20 -3.18 -11.77 -13.62
N VAL A 21 -3.67 -12.90 -13.13
CA VAL A 21 -3.56 -13.29 -11.71
C VAL A 21 -2.09 -13.51 -11.32
N ALA A 22 -1.29 -14.17 -12.16
CA ALA A 22 0.14 -14.39 -11.89
C ALA A 22 0.93 -13.08 -11.84
N PHE A 23 0.62 -12.12 -12.72
CA PHE A 23 1.21 -10.77 -12.70
C PHE A 23 0.84 -10.00 -11.44
N LEU A 24 -0.44 -10.03 -11.03
CA LEU A 24 -0.87 -9.38 -9.79
C LEU A 24 -0.23 -10.03 -8.56
N ALA A 25 -0.15 -11.36 -8.51
CA ALA A 25 0.44 -12.08 -7.40
C ALA A 25 1.95 -11.77 -7.25
N THR A 26 2.68 -11.71 -8.36
CA THR A 26 4.11 -11.37 -8.34
C THR A 26 4.36 -9.93 -7.90
N ASP A 27 3.52 -8.96 -8.29
CA ASP A 27 3.67 -7.56 -7.87
C ASP A 27 3.37 -7.33 -6.38
N ILE A 28 2.40 -8.05 -5.82
CA ILE A 28 2.12 -8.03 -4.38
C ILE A 28 3.33 -8.56 -3.62
N LEU A 29 3.89 -9.69 -4.07
CA LEU A 29 5.07 -10.31 -3.45
C LEU A 29 6.32 -9.41 -3.52
N THR A 30 6.60 -8.77 -4.65
CA THR A 30 7.76 -7.86 -4.79
C THR A 30 7.63 -6.64 -3.89
N THR A 31 6.44 -6.04 -3.83
CA THR A 31 6.18 -4.89 -2.95
C THR A 31 6.36 -5.27 -1.48
N GLU A 32 5.95 -6.49 -1.09
CA GLU A 32 6.16 -6.97 0.27
C GLU A 32 7.63 -7.18 0.63
N VAL A 33 8.42 -7.73 -0.29
CA VAL A 33 9.84 -8.02 -0.07
C VAL A 33 10.68 -6.74 -0.09
N MET A 34 10.37 -5.78 -0.96
CA MET A 34 11.19 -4.57 -1.13
C MET A 34 10.87 -3.47 -0.12
N VAL A 35 9.63 -3.36 0.33
CA VAL A 35 9.19 -2.29 1.24
C VAL A 35 9.05 -2.86 2.65
N LYS A 36 10.03 -2.61 3.52
CA LYS A 36 10.04 -3.07 4.92
C LYS A 36 10.22 -1.90 5.88
N ASP A 37 9.80 -2.12 7.13
CA ASP A 37 10.09 -1.18 8.21
C ASP A 37 11.60 -1.01 8.33
N ARG A 38 12.08 0.24 8.32
CA ARG A 38 13.51 0.55 8.38
C ARG A 38 14.03 0.68 9.81
N VAL A 39 13.12 0.67 10.79
CA VAL A 39 13.44 0.84 12.21
C VAL A 39 12.73 -0.22 13.03
N GLY A 40 13.47 -0.90 13.91
CA GLY A 40 12.91 -1.73 14.95
C GLY A 40 12.22 -0.85 16.00
N ILE A 41 10.89 -0.87 16.04
CA ILE A 41 10.09 -0.18 17.04
C ILE A 41 9.20 -1.18 17.80
N ASN A 42 8.81 -0.81 19.02
CA ASN A 42 7.89 -1.60 19.83
C ASN A 42 6.58 -1.85 19.03
N PRO A 43 6.02 -3.08 19.02
CA PRO A 43 4.75 -3.40 18.37
C PRO A 43 3.60 -2.46 18.75
N PHE A 44 3.54 -1.99 20.00
CA PHE A 44 2.51 -1.03 20.44
C PHE A 44 2.63 0.31 19.70
N THR A 45 3.85 0.86 19.67
CA THR A 45 4.17 2.12 18.97
C THR A 45 3.91 2.00 17.47
N ARG A 46 4.21 0.82 16.89
CA ARG A 46 3.92 0.51 15.49
C ARG A 46 2.42 0.50 15.21
N ALA A 47 1.64 -0.21 16.03
CA ALA A 47 0.20 -0.31 15.88
C ALA A 47 -0.49 1.06 15.94
N CYS A 48 -0.07 1.89 16.90
CA CYS A 48 -0.51 3.28 17.00
C CYS A 48 -0.21 4.07 15.71
N ALA A 49 1.04 4.07 15.24
CA ALA A 49 1.43 4.81 14.04
C ALA A 49 0.65 4.36 12.79
N MET A 50 0.45 3.05 12.65
CA MET A 50 -0.33 2.49 11.54
C MET A 50 -1.79 2.92 11.62
N ARG A 51 -2.43 2.79 12.78
CA ARG A 51 -3.83 3.20 12.99
C ARG A 51 -4.04 4.66 12.58
N ASP A 52 -3.21 5.56 13.10
CA ASP A 52 -3.36 7.00 12.88
C ASP A 52 -3.06 7.39 11.43
N THR A 53 -2.08 6.70 10.80
CA THR A 53 -1.80 6.88 9.37
C THR A 53 -3.00 6.46 8.52
N HIS A 54 -3.63 5.33 8.82
CA HIS A 54 -4.83 4.89 8.09
C HIS A 54 -6.03 5.81 8.34
N GLN A 55 -6.11 6.42 9.53
CA GLN A 55 -7.17 7.34 9.87
C GLN A 55 -7.02 8.69 9.15
N ILE A 56 -5.80 9.22 8.98
CA ILE A 56 -5.59 10.48 8.25
C ILE A 56 -5.62 10.31 6.72
N LEU A 57 -5.38 9.09 6.24
CA LEU A 57 -5.51 8.70 4.83
C LEU A 57 -6.88 8.03 4.55
N HIS A 58 -7.92 8.37 5.33
CA HIS A 58 -9.22 7.72 5.29
C HIS A 58 -10.10 8.23 4.14
N ASN A 59 -9.67 7.98 2.91
CA ASN A 59 -10.51 8.18 1.73
C ASN A 59 -10.71 6.85 0.98
N PRO A 60 -11.89 6.63 0.36
CA PRO A 60 -12.18 5.37 -0.34
C PRO A 60 -11.18 5.09 -1.48
N ILE A 61 -10.72 6.14 -2.17
CA ILE A 61 -9.71 6.02 -3.23
C ILE A 61 -8.35 5.61 -2.63
N GLU A 62 -7.95 6.23 -1.52
CA GLU A 62 -6.66 5.98 -0.88
C GLU A 62 -6.55 4.56 -0.33
N ARG A 63 -7.66 4.00 0.15
CA ARG A 63 -7.73 2.61 0.61
C ARG A 63 -7.45 1.58 -0.50
N ILE A 64 -7.80 1.90 -1.74
CA ILE A 64 -7.56 1.02 -2.89
C ILE A 64 -6.13 1.20 -3.39
N LEU A 65 -5.64 2.44 -3.39
CA LEU A 65 -4.30 2.76 -3.91
C LEU A 65 -3.18 2.34 -2.96
N ILE A 66 -3.36 2.49 -1.65
CA ILE A 66 -2.34 2.18 -0.65
C ILE A 66 -2.35 0.67 -0.39
N VAL A 67 -1.26 0.02 -0.79
CA VAL A 67 -1.08 -1.43 -0.62
C VAL A 67 -0.29 -1.72 0.65
N LYS A 68 0.67 -0.86 0.99
CA LYS A 68 1.55 -1.08 2.14
C LYS A 68 1.92 0.21 2.84
N THR A 69 1.94 0.19 4.16
CA THR A 69 2.48 1.28 4.97
C THR A 69 3.60 0.74 5.85
N VAL A 70 4.72 1.45 5.88
CA VAL A 70 5.89 1.08 6.68
C VAL A 70 6.38 2.25 7.51
N VAL A 71 7.10 1.96 8.59
CA VAL A 71 7.80 2.94 9.40
C VAL A 71 9.18 3.18 8.81
N GLU A 72 9.40 4.39 8.30
CA GLU A 72 10.70 4.76 7.71
C GLU A 72 11.68 5.25 8.77
N ARG A 73 11.21 6.01 9.77
CA ARG A 73 12.08 6.58 10.81
C ARG A 73 11.31 6.93 12.08
N LYS A 74 12.02 6.99 13.20
CA LYS A 74 11.54 7.49 14.49
C LYS A 74 12.51 8.56 15.00
N MET A 75 11.98 9.70 15.45
CA MET A 75 12.75 10.80 16.04
C MET A 75 12.06 11.23 17.34
N GLY A 76 12.61 10.84 18.49
CA GLY A 76 11.97 11.06 19.78
C GLY A 76 10.60 10.38 19.86
N SER A 77 9.55 11.15 20.12
CA SER A 77 8.15 10.70 20.13
C SER A 77 7.49 10.68 18.74
N ALA A 78 8.11 11.29 17.72
CA ALA A 78 7.58 11.34 16.37
C ALA A 78 7.97 10.10 15.56
N ILE A 79 6.98 9.52 14.90
CA ILE A 79 7.10 8.33 14.05
C ILE A 79 6.73 8.77 12.64
N TYR A 80 7.56 8.42 11.66
CA TYR A 80 7.33 8.76 10.27
C TYR A 80 6.99 7.48 9.53
N THR A 81 5.75 7.41 9.08
CA THR A 81 5.24 6.33 8.25
C THR A 81 5.24 6.77 6.79
N THR A 82 5.46 5.83 5.89
CA THR A 82 5.32 6.04 4.46
C THR A 82 4.41 4.97 3.90
N SER A 83 3.38 5.42 3.19
CA SER A 83 2.44 4.59 2.47
C SER A 83 2.88 4.47 1.02
N TYR A 84 2.74 3.27 0.47
CA TYR A 84 3.19 2.86 -0.85
C TYR A 84 2.01 2.27 -1.62
N THR A 85 1.94 2.55 -2.91
CA THR A 85 1.00 1.89 -3.82
C THR A 85 1.58 0.60 -4.40
N LEU A 86 0.86 0.01 -5.35
CA LEU A 86 1.38 -1.03 -6.25
C LEU A 86 2.74 -0.61 -6.84
N PHE A 87 3.59 -1.61 -7.12
CA PHE A 87 4.98 -1.44 -7.57
C PHE A 87 5.90 -0.69 -6.60
N GLY A 88 5.55 -0.58 -5.31
CA GLY A 88 6.39 0.11 -4.32
C GLY A 88 6.57 1.61 -4.56
N ILE A 89 5.60 2.26 -5.22
CA ILE A 89 5.64 3.71 -5.47
C ILE A 89 5.21 4.47 -4.20
N LYS A 90 6.02 5.44 -3.75
CA LYS A 90 5.69 6.28 -2.59
C LYS A 90 4.42 7.10 -2.83
N TYR A 91 3.43 6.92 -1.96
CA TYR A 91 2.15 7.62 -1.97
C TYR A 91 2.09 8.79 -1.00
N ALA A 92 2.35 8.55 0.29
CA ALA A 92 2.23 9.57 1.33
C ALA A 92 3.27 9.37 2.43
N VAL A 93 3.69 10.46 3.05
CA VAL A 93 4.52 10.48 4.25
C VAL A 93 3.72 11.13 5.36
N VAL A 94 3.52 10.40 6.46
CA VAL A 94 2.76 10.86 7.61
C VAL A 94 3.68 10.88 8.83
N LYS A 95 3.60 11.97 9.59
CA LYS A 95 4.22 12.10 10.90
C LYS A 95 3.15 11.87 11.95
N THR A 96 3.36 10.90 12.81
CA THR A 96 2.46 10.55 13.91
C THR A 96 3.20 10.67 15.25
N VAL A 97 2.52 11.22 16.25
CA VAL A 97 2.87 11.10 17.66
C VAL A 97 1.68 10.42 18.34
N CYS A 98 1.94 9.35 19.10
CA CYS A 98 0.88 8.50 19.68
C CYS A 98 -0.06 9.17 20.68
N ASP A 99 0.14 10.45 20.95
CA ASP A 99 -0.74 11.31 21.74
C ASP A 99 -1.77 12.05 20.86
N GLY A 100 -2.05 11.54 19.66
CA GLY A 100 -3.06 12.06 18.73
C GLY A 100 -2.61 13.18 17.80
N ARG A 101 -1.31 13.50 17.75
CA ARG A 101 -0.79 14.51 16.82
C ARG A 101 -0.31 13.83 15.54
N THR A 102 -1.16 13.86 14.52
CA THR A 102 -0.86 13.26 13.22
C THR A 102 -0.94 14.30 12.12
N GLN A 103 0.07 14.36 11.27
CA GLN A 103 0.18 15.33 10.19
C GLN A 103 0.67 14.63 8.92
N VAL A 104 0.03 14.93 7.79
CA VAL A 104 0.53 14.53 6.47
C VAL A 104 1.64 15.50 6.09
N LEU A 105 2.86 14.99 5.91
CA LEU A 105 4.00 15.80 5.49
C LEU A 105 4.08 15.93 3.97
N TRP A 106 3.67 14.88 3.27
CA TRP A 106 3.69 14.81 1.83
C TRP A 106 2.65 13.81 1.33
N ARG A 107 2.03 14.10 0.20
CA ARG A 107 1.08 13.20 -0.47
C ARG A 107 1.22 13.36 -1.98
N ARG A 108 1.17 12.24 -2.70
CA ARG A 108 1.19 12.21 -4.15
C ARG A 108 -0.18 12.55 -4.70
N TRP A 109 -0.22 13.37 -5.74
CA TRP A 109 -1.42 13.73 -6.53
C TRP A 109 -2.50 14.56 -5.83
N PHE A 110 -2.47 14.70 -4.50
CA PHE A 110 -3.39 15.54 -3.75
C PHE A 110 -2.60 16.56 -2.92
N ASN A 111 -2.48 17.78 -3.45
CA ASN A 111 -2.02 18.93 -2.67
C ASN A 111 -3.16 19.35 -1.74
N TYR A 112 -3.07 18.99 -0.46
CA TYR A 112 -3.86 19.68 0.55
C TYR A 112 -3.14 20.99 0.92
N PRO A 113 -3.82 22.14 0.91
CA PRO A 113 -3.26 23.35 1.51
C PRO A 113 -2.98 23.07 3.00
N GLN A 114 -1.80 23.51 3.44
CA GLN A 114 -1.30 23.34 4.81
C GLN A 114 -2.14 24.10 5.82
#